data_AF-A0A7W0Z3W5-F1
#
_entry.id   AF-A0A7W0Z3W5-F1
#
_cell.length_a   1.000
_cell.length_b   1.000
_cell.length_c   1.000
_cell.angle_alpha   90.00
_cell.angle_beta   90.00
_cell.angle_gamma   90.00
#
_symmetry.space_group_name_H-M   'P 1'
#
loop_
_entity.id
_entity.type
_entity.pdbx_description
1 polymer ?
#
loop_
_entity_poly.entity_id
_entity_poly.type
_entity_poly.pdbx_seq_one_letter_code
_entity_poly.pdbx_strand_id
1 'polypeptide(L)' 'MVAQASRSETVAAESEHERDLFEVAVEQFEIAAEVLGLDDDMRRILSHCQRALTVNFPVEMDDGSVQV' A
#
# COMPACT_ATOMS: atom_id res chain seq x y z
N MET A 1 11.89 18.45 -47.75
CA MET A 1 10.85 17.44 -48.01
C MET A 1 11.11 16.34 -46.97
N VAL A 2 10.39 16.15 -45.87
CA VAL A 2 9.08 16.60 -45.39
C VAL A 2 9.19 16.71 -43.86
N ALA A 3 8.47 17.65 -43.27
CA ALA A 3 8.28 17.76 -41.83
C ALA A 3 7.56 16.54 -41.25
N GLN A 4 7.92 16.11 -40.05
CA GLN A 4 7.05 15.88 -38.88
C GLN A 4 7.95 16.05 -37.64
N ALA A 5 7.86 17.09 -36.81
CA ALA A 5 6.78 17.46 -35.90
C ALA A 5 6.52 16.41 -34.80
N SER A 6 6.58 16.90 -33.56
CA SER A 6 6.23 16.26 -32.29
C SER A 6 7.35 15.48 -31.57
N ARG A 7 8.28 16.25 -31.01
CA ARG A 7 8.82 15.97 -29.68
C ARG A 7 7.66 16.12 -28.70
N SER A 8 6.81 15.10 -28.59
CA SER A 8 5.82 15.05 -27.51
C SER A 8 6.56 14.62 -26.25
N GLU A 9 7.10 15.60 -25.54
CA GLU A 9 7.35 15.46 -24.12
C GLU A 9 6.02 15.16 -23.44
N THR A 10 5.82 13.89 -23.06
CA THR A 10 4.94 13.53 -21.95
C THR A 10 5.53 12.27 -21.33
N VAL A 11 6.56 12.46 -20.49
CA VAL A 11 6.94 11.46 -19.49
C VAL A 11 5.85 11.51 -18.42
N ALA A 12 4.75 10.80 -18.66
CA ALA A 12 3.72 10.55 -17.69
C ALA A 12 3.85 9.11 -17.20
N ALA A 13 3.94 8.97 -15.88
CA ALA A 13 3.87 7.75 -15.09
C ALA A 13 5.13 6.87 -15.04
N GLU A 14 6.16 7.36 -14.36
CA GLU A 14 7.05 6.48 -13.59
C GLU A 14 6.63 6.55 -12.12
N SER A 15 5.61 5.77 -11.76
CA SER A 15 5.46 5.28 -10.39
C SER A 15 5.96 3.85 -10.39
N GLU A 16 7.26 3.67 -10.19
CA GLU A 16 7.82 2.41 -9.72
C GLU A 16 6.96 2.00 -8.52
N HIS A 17 6.09 1.00 -8.69
CA HIS A 17 5.35 0.42 -7.58
C HIS A 17 6.38 -0.34 -6.75
N GLU A 18 7.04 0.36 -5.83
CA GLU A 18 7.66 -0.26 -4.67
C GLU A 18 6.57 -1.15 -4.05
N ARG A 19 6.80 -2.47 -4.10
CA ARG A 19 5.77 -3.47 -3.78
C ARG A 19 5.13 -3.12 -2.44
N ASP A 20 3.81 -3.08 -2.37
CA ASP A 20 3.10 -2.80 -1.13
C ASP A 20 3.52 -3.83 -0.07
N LEU A 21 3.96 -3.34 1.09
CA LEU A 21 4.40 -4.19 2.20
C LEU A 21 3.28 -5.12 2.66
N PHE A 22 2.02 -4.68 2.55
CA PHE A 22 0.87 -5.52 2.87
C PHE A 22 0.72 -6.67 1.87
N GLU A 23 0.83 -6.42 0.57
CA GLU A 23 0.77 -7.46 -0.46
C GLU A 23 1.86 -8.52 -0.26
N VAL A 24 3.09 -8.09 0.07
CA VAL A 24 4.19 -9.01 0.39
C VAL A 24 3.87 -9.84 1.64
N ALA A 25 3.29 -9.24 2.68
CA ALA A 25 2.91 -9.97 3.89
C ALA A 25 1.81 -11.01 3.62
N VAL A 26 0.83 -10.70 2.76
CA VAL A 26 -0.23 -11.64 2.37
C VAL A 26 0.35 -12.81 1.56
N GLU A 27 1.24 -12.55 0.61
CA GLU A 27 1.93 -13.61 -0.15
C GLU A 27 2.67 -14.58 0.78
N GLN A 28 3.42 -14.06 1.76
CA GLN A 28 4.11 -14.89 2.73
C GLN A 28 3.16 -15.67 3.65
N PHE A 29 2.01 -15.08 3.99
CA PHE A 29 0.97 -15.77 4.75
C PHE A 29 0.38 -16.94 3.97
N GLU A 30 0.10 -16.79 2.67
CA GLU A 30 -0.45 -17.86 1.83
C GLU A 30 0.50 -19.06 1.75
N ILE A 31 1.80 -18.82 1.54
CA ILE A 31 2.82 -19.88 1.54
C ILE A 31 2.83 -20.63 2.87
N ALA A 32 2.81 -19.91 3.99
CA ALA A 32 2.78 -20.53 5.32
C ALA A 32 1.47 -21.31 5.56
N ALA A 33 0.34 -20.78 5.09
CA ALA A 33 -0.97 -21.42 5.23
C ALA A 33 -1.07 -22.73 4.45
N GLU A 34 -0.40 -22.82 3.29
CA GLU A 34 -0.27 -24.05 2.51
C GLU A 34 0.54 -25.10 3.26
N VAL A 35 1.71 -24.72 3.78
CA VAL A 35 2.58 -25.62 4.55
C VAL A 35 1.90 -26.14 5.83
N LEU A 36 1.10 -25.29 6.47
CA LEU A 36 0.36 -25.63 7.69
C LEU A 36 -0.96 -26.36 7.44
N GLY A 37 -1.42 -26.44 6.19
CA GLY A 37 -2.70 -27.09 5.86
C GLY A 37 -3.92 -26.37 6.44
N LEU A 38 -3.89 -25.03 6.56
CA LEU A 38 -5.02 -24.26 7.05
C LEU A 38 -6.24 -24.39 6.13
N ASP A 39 -7.43 -24.53 6.71
CA ASP A 39 -8.70 -24.51 5.97
C ASP A 39 -8.94 -23.18 5.25
N ASP A 40 -9.62 -23.23 4.11
CA ASP A 40 -9.88 -22.07 3.25
C ASP A 40 -10.62 -20.94 3.98
N ASP A 41 -11.56 -21.30 4.86
CA ASP A 41 -12.31 -20.32 5.64
C ASP A 41 -11.41 -19.58 6.64
N MET A 42 -10.46 -20.29 7.25
CA MET A 42 -9.47 -19.70 8.15
C MET A 42 -8.52 -18.77 7.38
N ARG A 43 -8.08 -19.18 6.19
CA ARG A 43 -7.22 -18.36 5.32
C ARG A 43 -7.89 -17.05 4.93
N ARG A 44 -9.17 -17.08 4.54
CA ARG A 44 -9.94 -15.88 4.17
C ARG A 44 -10.10 -14.89 5.33
N ILE A 45 -10.28 -15.40 6.54
CA ILE A 45 -10.47 -14.54 7.72
C ILE A 45 -9.13 -13.90 8.13
N LEU A 46 -8.04 -14.67 8.10
CA LEU A 46 -6.72 -14.22 8.56
C LEU A 46 -5.97 -13.36 7.53
N SER A 47 -6.32 -13.44 6.24
CA SER A 47 -5.71 -12.62 5.18
C SER A 47 -6.14 -11.15 5.20
N HIS A 48 -7.07 -10.77 6.06
CA HIS A 48 -7.55 -9.40 6.18
C HIS A 48 -7.55 -8.89 7.62
N CYS A 49 -7.20 -7.62 7.79
CA CYS A 49 -7.30 -6.98 9.10
C CYS A 49 -8.76 -6.87 9.53
N GLN A 50 -9.10 -7.46 10.68
CA GLN A 50 -10.47 -7.39 11.21
C GLN A 50 -10.86 -5.96 11.60
N ARG A 51 -9.94 -5.19 12.18
CA ARG A 51 -10.14 -3.79 12.59
C ARG A 51 -8.82 -3.03 12.49
N ALA A 52 -8.85 -1.85 11.89
CA ALA A 52 -7.76 -0.87 11.93
C ALA A 52 -8.35 0.47 12.38
N LEU A 53 -7.66 1.15 13.30
CA LEU A 53 -8.04 2.47 13.78
C LEU A 53 -6.88 3.42 13.58
N THR A 54 -7.03 4.33 12.62
CA THR A 54 -6.09 5.43 12.42
C THR A 54 -6.69 6.68 13.04
N VAL A 55 -5.94 7.31 13.94
CA VAL A 55 -6.34 8.53 14.65
C VAL A 55 -5.18 9.50 14.62
N ASN A 56 -5.49 10.76 14.37
CA ASN A 56 -4.53 11.86 14.43
C ASN A 56 -4.92 12.69 15.65
N PHE A 57 -4.10 12.62 16.70
CA PHE A 57 -4.37 13.36 17.93
C PHE A 57 -3.72 14.73 17.85
N PRO A 58 -4.48 15.81 18.10
CA PRO A 58 -3.91 17.14 18.13
C PRO A 58 -2.93 17.29 19.30
N VAL A 59 -1.78 17.89 19.03
CA VAL A 59 -0.76 18.25 20.03
C VAL A 59 -0.67 19.76 20.12
N GLU A 60 -0.66 20.27 21.35
CA GLU A 60 -0.34 21.66 21.64
C GLU A 60 1.18 21.84 21.61
N MET A 61 1.62 22.75 20.75
CA MET A 61 3.02 23.08 20.54
C MET A 61 3.46 24.13 21.56
N ASP A 62 4.77 24.26 21.79
CA ASP A 62 5.32 25.21 22.78
C ASP A 62 4.97 26.69 22.48
N ASP A 63 4.61 26.99 21.22
CA ASP A 63 4.15 28.31 20.78
C ASP A 63 2.63 28.54 20.95
N GLY A 64 1.91 27.57 21.52
CA GLY A 64 0.46 27.58 21.71
C GLY A 64 -0.35 27.20 20.46
N SER A 65 0.30 26.81 19.36
CA SER A 65 -0.40 26.30 18.17
C SER A 65 -0.82 24.84 18.34
N VAL A 66 -1.83 24.40 17.59
CA VAL A 66 -2.28 23.00 17.58
C VAL A 66 -1.92 22.36 16.24
N GLN A 67 -1.19 21.25 16.29
CA GLN A 67 -0.81 20.45 15.11
C GLN A 67 -1.40 19.04 15.18
N VAL A 68 -1.77 18.49 14.03
CA VAL A 68 -2.43 17.18 13.87
C VAL A 68 -1.57 16.28 13.01
#